data_AF-A0A9R0YQT3-F1
#
_entry.id   AF-A0A9R0YQT3-F1
#
_cell.length_a   1.000
_cell.length_b   1.000
_cell.length_c   1.000
_cell.angle_alpha   90.00
_cell.angle_beta   90.00
_cell.angle_gamma   90.00
#
_symmetry.space_group_name_H-M   'P 1'
#
loop_
_entity.id
_entity.type
_entity.pdbx_description
1 polymer ?
#
loop_
_entity_poly.entity_id
_entity_poly.type
_entity_poly.pdbx_seq_one_letter_code
_entity_poly.pdbx_strand_id
1 'polypeptide(L)'
;MAARHLRSGLPLLQARLAANESAAVAQVSRGLATEADKPKENKIKVPKALYGGTGNYASALFLAAANANSLEKVESEILDVVGASKKSPMFSQFMKDTSVPKETRVKAITEIFSEAGFTDITKKFLFVLVNNLI
;
A
#
# COMPACT_ATOMS: atom_id res chain seq x y z
N MET A 1 -72.07 -7.97 46.39
CA MET A 1 -72.29 -9.40 46.03
C MET A 1 -71.12 -9.86 45.18
N ALA A 2 -70.72 -11.12 45.32
CA ALA A 2 -69.38 -11.66 45.06
C ALA A 2 -68.99 -11.90 43.58
N ALA A 3 -67.68 -11.73 43.33
CA ALA A 3 -66.70 -12.60 42.63
C ALA A 3 -66.90 -13.18 41.20
N ARG A 4 -65.72 -13.36 40.57
CA ARG A 4 -65.30 -14.24 39.43
C ARG A 4 -65.30 -13.53 38.06
N HIS A 5 -64.27 -13.59 37.21
CA HIS A 5 -63.40 -14.72 36.81
C HIS A 5 -61.98 -14.27 36.35
N LEU A 6 -61.02 -15.22 36.44
CA LEU A 6 -59.63 -15.20 35.92
C LEU A 6 -59.52 -15.04 34.40
N ARG A 7 -58.45 -14.37 33.91
CA ARG A 7 -57.32 -15.00 33.15
C ARG A 7 -56.29 -13.98 32.60
N SER A 8 -55.01 -14.27 32.88
CA SER A 8 -53.85 -14.30 31.94
C SER A 8 -53.24 -13.00 31.35
N GLY A 9 -52.03 -12.67 31.83
CA GLY A 9 -50.79 -12.86 31.05
C GLY A 9 -50.30 -11.78 30.08
N LEU A 10 -49.55 -10.80 30.63
CA LEU A 10 -48.39 -10.05 30.07
C LEU A 10 -48.42 -9.55 28.61
N PRO A 11 -48.44 -8.21 28.38
CA PRO A 11 -48.07 -7.65 27.10
C PRO A 11 -46.58 -7.25 27.03
N LEU A 12 -46.03 -7.51 25.85
CA LEU A 12 -44.87 -6.90 25.21
C LEU A 12 -44.92 -5.37 25.30
N LEU A 13 -43.80 -4.71 25.62
CA LEU A 13 -43.36 -3.40 25.07
C LEU A 13 -41.94 -3.11 25.59
N GLN A 14 -40.93 -3.26 24.76
CA GLN A 14 -40.26 -2.18 24.02
C GLN A 14 -39.33 -1.28 24.83
N ALA A 15 -38.04 -1.42 24.52
CA ALA A 15 -37.07 -0.37 24.22
C ALA A 15 -37.06 0.86 25.15
N ARG A 16 -36.11 0.86 26.09
CA ARG A 16 -35.56 2.07 26.71
C ARG A 16 -34.12 2.24 26.24
N LEU A 17 -33.98 3.05 25.19
CA LEU A 17 -32.81 3.88 24.93
C LEU A 17 -32.62 4.82 26.14
N ALA A 18 -31.36 5.12 26.45
CA ALA A 18 -30.86 6.05 27.48
C ALA A 18 -30.70 5.49 28.90
N ALA A 19 -29.48 5.04 29.19
CA ALA A 19 -28.82 5.31 30.46
C ALA A 19 -27.30 5.23 30.24
N ASN A 20 -26.69 6.41 30.17
CA ASN A 20 -25.26 6.63 30.27
C ASN A 20 -24.87 6.51 31.75
N GLU A 21 -24.25 5.40 32.17
CA GLU A 21 -23.46 5.34 33.40
C GLU A 21 -22.30 4.35 33.24
N SER A 22 -21.11 4.84 33.59
CA SER A 22 -19.82 4.16 33.59
C SER A 22 -19.82 2.86 34.39
N ALA A 23 -19.41 1.76 33.77
CA ALA A 23 -18.93 0.58 34.48
C ALA A 23 -17.87 -0.14 33.64
N ALA A 24 -16.73 -0.40 34.29
CA ALA A 24 -15.54 -1.09 33.83
C ALA A 24 -15.73 -2.16 32.75
N VAL A 25 -14.97 -2.02 31.66
CA VAL A 25 -14.52 -3.17 30.86
C VAL A 25 -13.02 -3.02 30.64
N ALA A 26 -12.26 -3.55 31.58
CA ALA A 26 -10.91 -3.99 31.32
C ALA A 26 -10.99 -5.16 30.32
N GLN A 27 -10.71 -4.91 29.05
CA GLN A 27 -10.27 -5.96 28.13
C GLN A 27 -8.95 -5.53 27.47
N VAL A 28 -7.90 -5.82 28.23
CA VAL A 28 -6.63 -6.27 27.66
C VAL A 28 -6.95 -7.40 26.69
N SER A 29 -6.69 -7.18 25.41
CA SER A 29 -6.49 -8.24 24.43
C SER A 29 -5.44 -7.76 23.43
N ARG A 30 -4.22 -7.61 23.94
CA ARG A 30 -3.02 -7.81 23.13
C ARG A 30 -2.84 -9.31 22.97
N GLY A 31 -3.14 -9.82 21.79
CA GLY A 31 -2.99 -11.22 21.39
C GLY A 31 -3.99 -11.50 20.26
N LEU A 32 -3.62 -12.00 19.09
CA LEU A 32 -2.40 -12.66 18.65
C LEU A 32 -2.09 -12.17 17.24
N ALA A 33 -0.81 -11.94 16.96
CA ALA A 33 -0.33 -11.90 15.60
C ALA A 33 -0.70 -13.23 14.93
N THR A 34 -1.58 -13.18 13.93
CA THR A 34 -1.58 -14.23 12.93
C THR A 34 -0.25 -14.11 12.21
N GLU A 35 0.71 -14.95 12.58
CA GLU A 35 1.77 -15.37 11.68
C GLU A 35 1.09 -16.06 10.50
N ALA A 36 0.55 -15.28 9.57
CA ALA A 36 0.39 -15.76 8.22
C ALA A 36 1.80 -16.10 7.75
N ASP A 37 2.02 -17.38 7.45
CA ASP A 37 3.22 -17.92 6.82
C ASP A 37 3.81 -16.89 5.85
N LYS A 38 4.78 -16.12 6.33
CA LYS A 38 5.62 -15.33 5.44
C LYS A 38 6.39 -16.39 4.67
N PRO A 39 6.30 -16.42 3.33
CA PRO A 39 7.22 -17.21 2.53
C PRO A 39 8.61 -16.96 3.08
N LYS A 40 9.43 -18.00 3.25
CA LYS A 40 10.81 -17.88 3.70
C LYS A 40 11.55 -16.95 2.73
N GLU A 41 11.43 -15.64 2.95
CA GLU A 41 12.29 -14.64 2.37
C GLU A 41 13.64 -14.97 2.98
N ASN A 42 14.52 -15.54 2.16
CA ASN A 42 15.94 -15.36 2.37
C ASN A 42 16.11 -13.87 2.64
N LYS A 43 16.42 -13.52 3.89
CA LYS A 43 16.53 -12.12 4.33
C LYS A 43 17.77 -11.54 3.67
N ILE A 44 17.68 -11.26 2.38
CA ILE A 44 18.68 -10.52 1.64
C ILE A 44 18.75 -9.17 2.36
N LYS A 45 19.93 -8.86 2.89
CA LYS A 45 20.17 -7.60 3.57
C LYS A 45 20.71 -6.63 2.55
N VAL A 46 20.27 -5.38 2.63
CA VAL A 46 20.88 -4.31 1.85
C VAL A 46 22.34 -4.17 2.30
N PRO A 47 23.34 -4.28 1.41
CA PRO A 47 24.76 -4.28 1.79
C PRO A 47 25.19 -2.98 2.47
N LYS A 48 24.57 -1.86 2.09
CA LYS A 48 24.79 -0.55 2.68
C LYS A 48 23.45 0.09 2.99
N ALA A 49 23.23 0.42 4.26
CA ALA A 49 22.02 1.14 4.65
C ALA A 49 22.03 2.55 4.04
N LEU A 50 20.99 2.85 3.25
CA LEU A 50 20.71 4.17 2.73
C LEU A 50 19.50 4.73 3.46
N TYR A 51 19.54 6.00 3.84
CA TYR A 51 18.50 6.65 4.64
C TYR A 51 17.81 7.77 3.86
N GLY A 52 16.63 8.19 4.34
CA GLY A 52 15.80 9.21 3.70
C GLY A 52 14.83 8.63 2.66
N GLY A 53 14.00 9.50 2.06
CA GLY A 53 12.97 9.07 1.11
C GLY A 53 13.56 8.29 -0.08
N THR A 54 14.60 8.83 -0.71
CA THR A 54 15.31 8.18 -1.83
C THR A 54 16.04 6.91 -1.40
N GLY A 55 16.67 6.90 -0.22
CA GLY A 55 17.35 5.72 0.32
C GLY A 55 16.39 4.55 0.60
N ASN A 56 15.18 4.85 1.07
CA ASN A 56 14.14 3.85 1.30
C ASN A 56 13.65 3.24 -0.02
N TYR A 57 13.40 4.06 -1.05
CA TYR A 57 13.03 3.56 -2.38
C TYR A 57 14.14 2.71 -3.01
N ALA A 58 15.41 3.15 -2.91
CA ALA A 58 16.56 2.40 -3.42
C ALA A 58 16.72 1.05 -2.71
N SER A 59 16.57 1.03 -1.38
CA SER A 59 16.64 -0.20 -0.58
C SER A 59 15.52 -1.17 -0.94
N ALA A 60 14.28 -0.68 -1.12
CA ALA A 60 13.15 -1.49 -1.54
C ALA A 60 13.35 -2.10 -2.94
N LEU A 61 13.85 -1.31 -3.90
CA LEU A 61 14.15 -1.78 -5.26
C LEU A 61 15.23 -2.87 -5.24
N PHE A 62 16.32 -2.66 -4.49
CA PHE A 62 17.39 -3.64 -4.35
C PHE A 62 16.85 -4.96 -3.78
N LEU A 63 16.06 -4.90 -2.70
CA LEU A 63 15.49 -6.10 -2.09
C LEU A 63 14.55 -6.85 -3.04
N ALA A 64 13.68 -6.13 -3.77
CA ALA A 64 12.79 -6.75 -4.75
C ALA A 64 13.56 -7.43 -5.89
N ALA A 65 14.57 -6.75 -6.45
CA ALA A 65 15.39 -7.27 -7.53
C ALA A 65 16.27 -8.45 -7.10
N ALA A 66 16.83 -8.39 -5.89
CA ALA A 66 17.64 -9.46 -5.31
C ALA A 66 16.79 -10.70 -4.99
N ASN A 67 15.59 -10.52 -4.43
CA ASN A 67 14.65 -11.62 -4.17
C ASN A 67 14.22 -12.32 -5.48
N ALA A 68 14.15 -11.57 -6.58
CA ALA A 68 13.80 -12.10 -7.90
C ALA A 68 15.01 -12.53 -8.75
N ASN A 69 16.23 -12.53 -8.20
CA ASN A 69 17.47 -12.84 -8.93
C ASN A 69 17.63 -12.08 -10.26
N SER A 70 17.21 -10.81 -10.29
CA SER A 70 17.16 -9.98 -11.51
C SER A 70 17.90 -8.65 -11.38
N LEU A 71 18.85 -8.57 -10.44
CA LEU A 71 19.62 -7.35 -10.12
C LEU A 71 20.23 -6.70 -11.36
N GLU A 72 20.98 -7.44 -12.17
CA GLU A 72 21.68 -6.90 -13.36
C GLU A 72 20.70 -6.33 -14.38
N LYS A 73 19.55 -6.99 -14.59
CA LYS A 73 18.51 -6.52 -15.51
C LYS A 73 17.88 -5.23 -15.01
N VAL A 74 17.46 -5.21 -13.75
CA VAL A 74 16.84 -4.02 -13.14
C VAL A 74 17.82 -2.84 -13.13
N GLU A 75 19.10 -3.07 -12.87
CA GLU A 75 20.13 -2.04 -12.93
C GLU A 75 20.25 -1.43 -14.34
N SER A 76 20.34 -2.26 -15.39
CA SER A 76 20.38 -1.80 -16.78
C SER A 76 19.15 -0.97 -17.13
N GLU A 77 17.95 -1.45 -16.78
CA GLU A 77 16.70 -0.74 -17.07
C GLU A 77 16.62 0.63 -16.39
N ILE A 78 17.08 0.73 -15.12
CA ILE A 78 17.14 2.01 -14.42
C ILE A 78 18.16 2.96 -15.05
N LEU A 79 19.30 2.45 -15.52
CA LEU A 79 20.28 3.25 -16.27
C LEU A 79 19.69 3.75 -17.59
N ASP A 80 18.90 2.93 -18.28
CA ASP A 80 18.21 3.32 -19.51
C ASP A 80 17.18 4.42 -19.26
N VAL A 81 16.38 4.32 -18.18
CA VAL A 81 15.42 5.36 -17.78
C VAL A 81 16.14 6.68 -17.46
N VAL A 82 17.25 6.63 -16.71
CA VAL A 82 18.04 7.82 -16.39
C VAL A 82 18.67 8.41 -17.65
N GLY A 83 19.16 7.56 -18.55
CA GLY A 83 19.69 7.95 -19.85
C GLY A 83 18.64 8.64 -20.72
N ALA A 84 17.44 8.07 -20.82
CA ALA A 84 16.32 8.63 -21.55
C ALA A 84 15.88 9.99 -20.97
N SER A 85 15.83 10.09 -19.63
CA SER A 85 15.48 11.34 -18.95
C SER A 85 16.46 12.48 -19.19
N LYS A 86 17.76 12.16 -19.31
CA LYS A 86 18.79 13.16 -19.66
C LYS A 86 18.77 13.54 -21.14
N LYS A 87 18.47 12.58 -22.02
CA LYS A 87 18.44 12.80 -23.48
C LYS A 87 17.19 13.55 -23.94
N SER A 88 16.07 13.37 -23.25
CA SER A 88 14.77 13.96 -23.63
C SER A 88 14.33 15.05 -22.65
N PRO A 89 14.49 16.33 -23.02
CA PRO A 89 13.93 17.44 -22.24
C PRO A 89 12.42 17.31 -22.04
N MET A 90 11.72 16.78 -23.05
CA MET A 90 10.27 16.56 -23.00
C MET A 90 9.89 15.55 -21.91
N PHE A 91 10.65 14.45 -21.77
CA PHE A 91 10.42 13.49 -20.69
C PHE A 91 10.66 14.09 -19.31
N SER A 92 11.72 14.89 -19.15
CA SER A 92 12.01 15.57 -17.88
C SER A 92 10.94 16.60 -17.52
N GLN A 93 10.44 17.35 -18.49
CA GLN A 93 9.35 18.30 -18.30
C GLN A 93 8.05 17.59 -17.94
N PHE A 94 7.69 16.54 -18.68
CA PHE A 94 6.49 15.75 -18.40
C PHE A 94 6.45 15.20 -16.96
N MET A 95 7.60 14.75 -16.45
CA MET A 95 7.72 14.25 -15.07
C MET A 95 7.60 15.34 -14.00
N LYS A 96 7.90 16.60 -14.34
CA LYS A 96 7.88 17.75 -13.42
C LYS A 96 6.62 18.61 -13.54
N ASP A 97 5.85 18.42 -14.60
CA ASP A 97 4.68 19.24 -14.88
C ASP A 97 3.52 18.84 -13.95
N THR A 98 3.21 19.71 -13.00
CA THR A 98 2.11 19.57 -12.05
C THR A 98 0.74 19.85 -12.68
N SER A 99 0.70 20.40 -13.90
CA SER A 99 -0.53 20.65 -14.65
C SER A 99 -1.14 19.36 -15.21
N VAL A 100 -0.30 18.34 -15.43
CA VAL A 100 -0.77 17.04 -15.93
C VAL A 100 -1.35 16.22 -14.77
N PRO A 101 -2.62 15.77 -14.86
CA PRO A 101 -3.22 14.93 -13.82
C PRO A 101 -2.37 13.68 -13.54
N LYS A 102 -2.27 13.32 -12.26
CA LYS A 102 -1.49 12.15 -11.81
C LYS A 102 -1.85 10.88 -12.58
N GLU A 103 -3.14 10.64 -12.78
CA GLU A 103 -3.63 9.46 -13.51
C GLU A 103 -3.11 9.42 -14.96
N THR A 104 -3.10 10.56 -15.64
CA THR A 104 -2.56 10.69 -16.99
C THR A 104 -1.06 10.44 -17.03
N ARG A 105 -0.32 10.98 -16.04
CA ARG A 105 1.14 10.72 -15.91
C ARG A 105 1.40 9.22 -15.71
N VAL A 106 0.68 8.59 -14.80
CA VAL A 106 0.82 7.15 -14.51
C VAL A 106 0.51 6.29 -15.73
N LYS A 107 -0.58 6.59 -16.46
CA LYS A 107 -0.96 5.85 -17.68
C LYS A 107 0.13 5.95 -18.76
N ALA A 108 0.52 7.17 -19.12
CA ALA A 108 1.53 7.39 -20.17
C ALA A 108 2.85 6.69 -19.83
N ILE A 109 3.27 6.75 -18.57
CA ILE A 109 4.51 6.14 -18.13
C ILE A 109 4.44 4.61 -18.12
N THR A 110 3.29 4.06 -17.73
CA THR A 110 3.05 2.62 -17.77
C THR A 110 3.07 2.09 -19.21
N GLU A 111 2.50 2.84 -20.15
CA GLU A 111 2.51 2.53 -21.59
C GLU A 111 3.94 2.56 -22.15
N ILE A 112 4.68 3.65 -21.94
CA ILE A 112 6.08 3.79 -22.40
C ILE A 112 6.96 2.65 -21.88
N PHE A 113 6.81 2.27 -20.61
CA PHE A 113 7.62 1.19 -20.02
C PHE A 113 7.14 -0.22 -20.38
N SER A 114 5.88 -0.37 -20.79
CA SER A 114 5.38 -1.61 -21.36
C SER A 114 5.93 -1.83 -22.77
N GLU A 115 5.98 -0.77 -23.58
CA GLU A 115 6.61 -0.77 -24.90
C GLU A 115 8.12 -1.02 -24.84
N ALA A 116 8.80 -0.46 -23.83
CA ALA A 116 10.23 -0.68 -23.60
C ALA A 116 10.58 -2.10 -23.14
N GLY A 117 9.59 -2.95 -22.81
CA GLY A 117 9.82 -4.33 -22.41
C GLY A 117 10.45 -4.51 -21.03
N PHE A 118 10.33 -3.52 -20.14
CA PHE A 118 10.95 -3.58 -18.81
C PHE A 118 10.36 -4.67 -17.91
N THR A 119 11.16 -5.13 -16.95
CA THR A 119 10.71 -6.08 -15.93
C THR A 119 9.57 -5.52 -15.08
N ASP A 120 8.75 -6.43 -14.55
CA ASP A 120 7.62 -6.07 -13.69
C ASP A 120 8.06 -5.35 -12.42
N ILE A 121 9.28 -5.63 -11.92
CA ILE A 121 9.87 -4.97 -10.75
C ILE A 121 10.10 -3.50 -11.07
N THR A 122 10.74 -3.21 -12.19
CA THR A 122 11.01 -1.85 -12.65
C THR A 122 9.72 -1.09 -12.95
N LYS A 123 8.75 -1.72 -13.61
CA LYS A 123 7.43 -1.13 -13.85
C LYS A 123 6.71 -0.74 -12.56
N LYS A 124 6.66 -1.65 -11.58
CA LYS A 124 6.04 -1.38 -10.26
C LYS A 124 6.78 -0.28 -9.50
N PHE A 125 8.10 -0.29 -9.53
CA PHE A 125 8.92 0.74 -8.92
C PHE A 125 8.62 2.13 -9.50
N LEU A 126 8.61 2.24 -10.83
CA LEU A 126 8.34 3.49 -11.52
C LEU A 126 6.89 3.96 -11.31
N PHE A 127 5.93 3.04 -11.31
CA PHE A 127 4.54 3.33 -10.94
C PHE A 127 4.45 3.98 -9.56
N VAL A 128 5.10 3.39 -8.55
CA VAL A 128 5.14 3.94 -7.19
C VAL A 128 5.76 5.33 -7.18
N LEU A 129 6.88 5.54 -7.90
CA LEU A 129 7.50 6.86 -7.97
C LEU A 129 6.53 7.91 -8.52
N VAL A 130 5.93 7.67 -9.69
CA VAL A 130 5.04 8.62 -10.36
C VAL A 130 3.81 8.94 -9.51
N ASN A 131 3.26 7.94 -8.82
CA ASN A 131 2.10 8.12 -7.95
C ASN A 131 2.41 9.03 -6.74
N ASN A 132 3.66 8.96 -6.24
CA ASN A 132 4.14 9.73 -5.10
C ASN A 132 4.78 11.08 -5.48
N LEU A 133 5.11 11.31 -6.76
CA LEU A 133 5.51 12.61 -7.27
C LEU A 133 4.31 13.57 -7.22
N ILE A 134 4.47 14.65 -6.46
CA ILE A 134 3.47 15.71 -6.23
C ILE A 134 3.21 16.42 -7.56
#